data_AF-A0A954LQW5-F1
#
_entry.id   AF-A0A954LQW5-F1
#
_cell.length_a   1.000
_cell.length_b   1.000
_cell.length_c   1.000
_cell.angle_alpha   90.00
_cell.angle_beta   90.00
_cell.angle_gamma   90.00
#
_symmetry.space_group_name_H-M   'P 1'
#
loop_
_entity.id
_entity.type
_entity.pdbx_description
1 polymer ?
#
loop_
_entity_poly.entity_id
_entity_poly.type
_entity_poly.pdbx_seq_one_letter_code
_entity_poly.pdbx_strand_id
1 'polypeptide(L)'
;MSSATAAANASMVPSTQRPIPLERRNDLVVKRIEYKGISSYVIKDPVGLKYHRLQQEQYRTLELLDGVRSLDDIKTELQRLFPALHFTLPDVQHLITDFHNKGLV
;
A
#
# COMPACT_ATOMS: atom_id res chain seq x y z
N MET A 1 40.91 14.57 -33.43
CA MET A 1 40.60 14.84 -32.01
C MET A 1 39.28 14.18 -31.70
N SER A 2 39.36 12.92 -31.25
CA SER A 2 38.21 12.11 -30.83
C SER A 2 37.91 12.33 -29.36
N SER A 3 36.66 11.98 -29.01
CA SER A 3 36.08 11.71 -27.69
C SER A 3 35.15 12.83 -27.23
N ALA A 4 33.96 12.60 -26.70
CA ALA A 4 33.09 11.42 -26.67
C ALA A 4 31.75 11.95 -26.13
N THR A 5 30.64 11.62 -26.77
CA THR A 5 29.29 11.92 -26.30
C THR A 5 28.98 11.04 -25.08
N ALA A 6 29.15 11.55 -23.87
CA ALA A 6 28.67 10.92 -22.65
C ALA A 6 27.21 11.32 -22.40
N ALA A 7 26.28 10.61 -23.03
CA ALA A 7 24.85 10.69 -22.70
C ALA A 7 24.37 9.31 -22.23
N ALA A 8 23.59 9.33 -21.14
CA ALA A 8 22.84 8.23 -20.51
C ALA A 8 23.42 7.59 -19.24
N ASN A 9 23.62 8.39 -18.18
CA ASN A 9 23.33 7.91 -16.82
C ASN A 9 21.83 8.11 -16.54
N ALA A 10 20.99 7.24 -17.09
CA ALA A 10 19.64 7.06 -16.55
C ALA A 10 19.81 6.39 -15.19
N SER A 11 19.67 7.18 -14.12
CA SER A 11 19.73 6.71 -12.73
C SER A 11 18.81 5.51 -12.55
N MET A 12 19.40 4.34 -12.33
CA MET A 12 18.67 3.08 -12.19
C MET A 12 18.01 3.07 -10.82
N VAL A 13 16.78 3.58 -10.74
CA VAL A 13 16.00 3.58 -9.49
C VAL A 13 15.59 2.13 -9.17
N PRO A 14 15.86 1.63 -7.95
CA PRO A 14 15.40 0.33 -7.49
C PRO A 14 13.89 0.16 -7.70
N SER A 15 13.43 -1.06 -8.02
CA SER A 15 12.01 -1.32 -8.22
C SER A 15 11.15 -0.96 -7.02
N THR A 16 11.69 -1.06 -5.79
CA THR A 16 10.98 -0.76 -4.54
C THR A 16 10.73 0.73 -4.32
N GLN A 17 11.50 1.59 -5.00
CA GLN A 17 11.39 3.04 -4.95
C GLN A 17 10.55 3.61 -6.11
N ARG A 18 10.05 2.76 -7.00
CA ARG A 18 9.13 3.19 -8.05
C ARG A 18 7.73 3.38 -7.48
N PRO A 19 6.99 4.41 -7.93
CA PRO A 19 5.59 4.58 -7.59
C PRO A 19 4.77 3.34 -7.93
N ILE A 20 3.83 3.00 -7.05
CA ILE A 20 2.84 1.95 -7.27
C ILE A 20 1.59 2.61 -7.86
N PRO A 21 1.24 2.35 -9.12
CA PRO A 21 0.11 2.98 -9.79
C PRO A 21 -1.23 2.32 -9.40
N LEU A 22 -1.43 2.11 -8.11
CA LEU A 22 -2.67 1.58 -7.53
C LEU A 22 -3.21 2.59 -6.53
N GLU A 23 -4.52 2.79 -6.57
CA GLU A 23 -5.23 3.72 -5.71
C GLU A 23 -6.35 2.98 -4.99
N ARG A 24 -6.62 3.34 -3.73
CA ARG A 24 -7.81 2.83 -3.06
C ARG A 24 -9.06 3.21 -3.86
N ARG A 25 -9.95 2.23 -4.08
CA ARG A 25 -11.24 2.48 -4.73
C ARG A 25 -12.13 3.41 -3.88
N ASN A 26 -12.62 4.49 -4.49
CA ASN A 26 -13.31 5.59 -3.78
C ASN A 26 -14.74 5.28 -3.31
N ASP A 27 -15.38 4.29 -3.90
CA ASP A 27 -16.75 3.84 -3.59
C ASP A 27 -16.81 2.89 -2.37
N LEU A 28 -15.66 2.46 -1.85
CA LEU A 28 -15.59 1.57 -0.68
C LEU A 28 -16.12 2.26 0.58
N VAL A 29 -17.14 1.67 1.18
CA VAL A 29 -17.70 2.15 2.45
C VAL A 29 -16.95 1.51 3.62
N VAL A 30 -16.41 2.33 4.51
CA VAL A 30 -15.56 1.87 5.62
C VAL A 30 -16.21 2.18 6.96
N LYS A 31 -16.17 1.21 7.87
CA LYS A 31 -16.58 1.39 9.27
C LYS A 31 -15.54 0.83 10.23
N ARG A 32 -15.09 1.64 11.20
CA ARG A 32 -14.31 1.15 12.32
C ARG A 32 -15.22 0.43 13.31
N ILE A 33 -14.83 -0.77 13.70
CA ILE A 33 -15.53 -1.60 14.69
C ILE A 33 -14.55 -1.96 15.79
N GLU A 34 -14.97 -1.75 17.03
CA GLU A 34 -14.26 -2.20 18.22
C GLU A 34 -15.02 -3.37 18.84
N TYR A 35 -14.30 -4.47 19.10
CA TYR A 35 -14.87 -5.65 19.75
C TYR A 35 -13.87 -6.22 20.74
N LYS A 36 -14.28 -6.34 22.01
CA LYS A 36 -13.44 -6.81 23.12
C LYS A 36 -12.08 -6.07 23.20
N GLY A 37 -12.09 -4.75 22.96
CA GLY A 37 -10.89 -3.91 22.97
C GLY A 37 -10.00 -4.04 21.73
N ILE A 38 -10.39 -4.84 20.73
CA ILE A 38 -9.66 -4.97 19.47
C ILE A 38 -10.39 -4.13 18.42
N SER A 39 -9.70 -3.11 17.90
CA SER A 39 -10.22 -2.26 16.82
C SER A 39 -9.86 -2.81 15.43
N SER A 40 -10.83 -2.84 14.53
CA SER A 40 -10.69 -3.31 13.15
C SER A 40 -11.52 -2.44 12.21
N TYR A 41 -11.24 -2.50 10.91
CA TYR A 41 -12.01 -1.82 9.88
C TYR A 41 -12.79 -2.84 9.06
N VAL A 42 -14.08 -2.61 8.89
CA VAL A 42 -14.93 -3.37 7.98
C VAL A 42 -15.17 -2.53 6.75
N ILE A 43 -14.77 -3.07 5.60
CA ILE A 43 -14.99 -2.49 4.28
C ILE A 43 -16.16 -3.23 3.64
N LYS A 44 -17.20 -2.48 3.27
CA LYS A 44 -18.26 -2.95 2.38
C LYS A 44 -17.86 -2.61 0.96
N ASP A 45 -17.69 -3.65 0.14
CA ASP A 45 -17.47 -3.55 -1.30
C ASP A 45 -18.83 -3.60 -2.03
N PRO A 46 -19.32 -2.48 -2.57
CA PRO A 46 -20.60 -2.44 -3.27
C PRO A 46 -20.57 -3.14 -4.65
N VAL A 47 -19.39 -3.31 -5.26
CA VAL A 47 -19.22 -3.92 -6.58
C VAL A 47 -19.02 -5.42 -6.47
N GLY A 48 -18.09 -5.86 -5.61
CA GLY A 48 -17.81 -7.27 -5.36
C GLY A 48 -18.84 -7.98 -4.47
N LEU A 49 -19.78 -7.24 -3.89
CA LEU A 49 -20.81 -7.72 -2.95
C LEU A 49 -20.21 -8.49 -1.75
N LYS A 50 -19.07 -8.01 -1.25
CA LYS A 50 -18.29 -8.63 -0.17
C LYS A 50 -18.05 -7.67 0.98
N TYR A 51 -17.75 -8.26 2.13
CA TYR A 51 -17.25 -7.53 3.29
C TYR A 51 -15.84 -8.01 3.60
N HIS A 52 -14.92 -7.07 3.78
CA HIS A 52 -13.55 -7.34 4.16
C HIS A 52 -13.29 -6.77 5.55
N ARG A 53 -12.74 -7.60 6.44
CA ARG A 53 -12.26 -7.14 7.73
C ARG A 53 -10.76 -6.95 7.65
N LEU A 54 -10.31 -5.74 7.89
CA LEU A 54 -8.90 -5.36 7.92
C LEU A 54 -8.50 -4.99 9.35
N GLN A 55 -7.28 -5.36 9.74
CA GLN A 55 -6.62 -4.80 10.91
C GLN A 55 -6.23 -3.34 10.64
N GLN A 56 -5.81 -2.63 11.68
CA GLN A 56 -5.58 -1.18 11.60
C GLN A 56 -4.47 -0.86 10.60
N GLU A 57 -3.35 -1.58 10.66
CA GLU A 57 -2.20 -1.47 9.77
C GLU A 57 -2.55 -1.84 8.33
N GLN A 58 -3.34 -2.89 8.10
CA GLN A 58 -3.81 -3.26 6.76
C GLN A 58 -4.67 -2.16 6.15
N TYR A 59 -5.60 -1.61 6.93
CA TYR A 59 -6.42 -0.50 6.47
C TYR A 59 -5.59 0.75 6.16
N ARG A 60 -4.57 1.06 6.98
CA ARG A 60 -3.63 2.14 6.67
C ARG A 60 -2.83 1.89 5.41
N THR A 61 -2.37 0.67 5.15
CA THR A 61 -1.71 0.33 3.86
C THR A 61 -2.63 0.63 2.69
N LEU A 62 -3.92 0.26 2.77
CA LEU A 62 -4.89 0.57 1.73
C LEU A 62 -5.08 2.08 1.55
N GLU A 63 -5.16 2.86 2.63
CA GLU A 63 -5.27 4.33 2.55
C GLU A 63 -4.02 5.03 2.01
N LEU A 64 -2.85 4.42 2.16
CA LEU A 64 -1.59 4.94 1.61
C LEU A 64 -1.44 4.68 0.10
N LEU A 65 -2.31 3.88 -0.51
CA LEU A 65 -2.31 3.68 -1.96
C LEU A 65 -3.00 4.86 -2.64
N ASP A 66 -2.17 5.79 -3.11
CA ASP A 66 -2.54 7.07 -3.74
C ASP A 66 -2.00 7.20 -5.18
N GLY A 67 -1.54 6.09 -5.77
CA GLY A 67 -1.00 6.05 -7.13
C GLY A 67 0.41 6.65 -7.28
N VAL A 68 0.98 7.26 -6.23
CA VAL A 68 2.26 7.98 -6.31
C VAL A 68 3.33 7.46 -5.34
N ARG A 69 2.94 6.83 -4.23
CA ARG A 69 3.90 6.26 -3.27
C ARG A 69 4.56 4.99 -3.76
N SER A 70 5.80 4.80 -3.34
CA SER A 70 6.56 3.55 -3.55
C SER A 70 6.36 2.54 -2.41
N LEU A 71 6.84 1.30 -2.59
CA LEU A 71 6.82 0.28 -1.54
C LEU A 71 7.62 0.72 -0.31
N ASP A 72 8.77 1.37 -0.53
CA ASP A 72 9.63 1.89 0.53
C ASP A 72 8.93 3.02 1.31
N ASP A 73 8.21 3.91 0.63
CA ASP A 73 7.44 4.99 1.28
C ASP A 73 6.34 4.42 2.18
N ILE A 74 5.57 3.46 1.65
CA ILE A 74 4.47 2.82 2.39
C ILE A 74 5.03 2.07 3.61
N LYS A 75 6.09 1.28 3.44
CA LYS A 75 6.75 0.57 4.55
C LYS A 75 7.23 1.55 5.63
N THR A 76 7.90 2.63 5.23
CA THR A 76 8.44 3.63 6.16
C THR A 76 7.32 4.29 6.95
N GLU A 77 6.22 4.64 6.29
CA GLU A 77 5.07 5.26 6.94
C GLU A 77 4.33 4.29 7.87
N LEU A 78 4.18 3.02 7.48
CA LEU A 78 3.62 1.99 8.37
C LEU A 78 4.49 1.79 9.62
N GLN A 79 5.81 1.70 9.46
CA GLN A 79 6.72 1.57 10.59
C GLN A 79 6.64 2.77 11.54
N ARG A 80 6.40 3.98 11.01
CA ARG A 80 6.20 5.21 11.79
C ARG A 80 4.86 5.20 12.54
N LEU A 81 3.78 4.76 11.88
CA LEU A 81 2.43 4.71 12.47
C LEU A 81 2.28 3.58 13.50
N PHE A 82 3.02 2.49 13.33
CA PHE A 82 2.93 1.30 14.17
C PHE A 82 4.33 0.84 14.63
N PRO A 83 5.00 1.60 15.51
CA PRO A 83 6.38 1.35 15.91
C PRO A 83 6.59 0.02 16.66
N ALA A 84 5.53 -0.54 17.24
CA ALA A 84 5.57 -1.85 17.91
C ALA A 84 5.52 -3.04 16.94
N LEU A 85 5.17 -2.81 15.67
CA LEU A 85 5.12 -3.84 14.63
C LEU A 85 6.38 -3.75 13.76
N HIS A 86 6.80 -4.88 13.21
CA HIS A 86 7.91 -4.93 12.25
C HIS A 86 7.33 -5.15 10.85
N PHE A 87 7.60 -4.22 9.93
CA PHE A 87 7.19 -4.36 8.53
C PHE A 87 8.39 -4.62 7.62
N THR A 88 8.31 -5.70 6.85
CA THR A 88 9.26 -5.96 5.76
C THR A 88 8.68 -5.54 4.41
N LEU A 89 9.54 -5.38 3.40
CA LEU A 89 9.07 -5.08 2.04
C LEU A 89 8.17 -6.20 1.46
N PRO A 90 8.50 -7.50 1.65
CA PRO A 90 7.61 -8.59 1.27
C PRO A 90 6.21 -8.52 1.90
N ASP A 91 6.09 -8.09 3.16
CA ASP A 91 4.80 -7.95 3.84
C ASP A 91 3.93 -6.90 3.15
N VAL A 92 4.51 -5.73 2.85
CA VAL A 92 3.81 -4.65 2.14
C VAL A 92 3.41 -5.10 0.74
N GLN A 93 4.31 -5.76 0.00
CA GLN A 93 4.01 -6.31 -1.32
C GLN A 93 2.87 -7.34 -1.27
N HIS A 94 2.86 -8.22 -0.26
CA HIS A 94 1.79 -9.21 -0.08
C HIS A 94 0.44 -8.54 0.21
N LEU A 95 0.41 -7.52 1.08
CA LEU A 95 -0.82 -6.77 1.36
C LEU A 95 -1.38 -6.10 0.11
N ILE A 96 -0.53 -5.45 -0.69
CA ILE A 96 -0.96 -4.80 -1.93
C ILE A 96 -1.50 -5.83 -2.93
N THR A 97 -0.82 -6.98 -3.05
CA THR A 97 -1.29 -8.09 -3.90
C THR A 97 -2.65 -8.62 -3.44
N ASP A 98 -2.85 -8.74 -2.12
CA ASP A 98 -4.13 -9.16 -1.53
C ASP A 98 -5.26 -8.14 -1.80
N PHE A 99 -4.98 -6.83 -1.74
CA PHE A 99 -5.96 -5.80 -2.10
C PHE A 99 -6.34 -5.84 -3.58
N HIS A 100 -5.36 -6.03 -4.47
CA HIS A 100 -5.60 -6.19 -5.90
C HIS A 100 -6.48 -7.42 -6.17
N ASN A 101 -6.16 -8.57 -5.56
CA ASN A 101 -6.94 -9.80 -5.71
C ASN A 101 -8.37 -9.67 -5.14
N LYS A 102 -8.56 -8.82 -4.13
CA LYS A 102 -9.87 -8.49 -3.56
C LYS A 102 -10.63 -7.42 -4.35
N GLY A 103 -10.01 -6.74 -5.31
CA GLY A 103 -10.60 -5.64 -6.07
C GLY A 103 -10.84 -4.36 -5.26
N LEU A 104 -10.02 -4.14 -4.21
CA LEU A 104 -10.12 -2.95 -3.34
C LEU A 104 -9.32 -1.74 -3.85
N VAL A 105 -8.53 -1.96 -4.89
CA VAL A 105 -7.69 -1.00 -5.60
C VAL A 105 -7.89 -1.14 -7.10
#